data_AF-A0AAE4MY35-F1
#
_entry.id   AF-A0AAE4MY35-F1
#
_cell.length_a   1.000
_cell.length_b   1.000
_cell.length_c   1.000
_cell.angle_alpha   90.00
_cell.angle_beta   90.00
_cell.angle_gamma   90.00
#
_symmetry.space_group_name_H-M   'P 1'
#
loop_
_entity.id
_entity.type
_entity.pdbx_description
1 polymer ?
#
loop_
_entity_poly.entity_id
_entity_poly.type
_entity_poly.pdbx_seq_one_letter_code
_entity_poly.pdbx_strand_id
1 'polypeptide(L)' 'MNIYCDDGSTNVKLAWFEGDELQTRVSANSFRHGWKVAEFSAATFNYQVGTLKYTWDSVSRDAIPTTNVEYQYGDL' A
#
# COMPACT_ATOMS: atom_id res chain seq x y z
N MET A 1 -14.96 1.20 13.90
CA MET A 1 -14.75 0.94 12.46
C MET A 1 -14.04 -0.41 12.34
N ASN A 2 -14.67 -1.41 11.75
CA ASN A 2 -14.05 -2.72 11.51
C ASN A 2 -13.72 -2.82 10.03
N ILE A 3 -12.43 -2.93 9.71
CA ILE A 3 -11.95 -3.06 8.33
C ILE A 3 -11.35 -4.45 8.17
N TYR A 4 -11.92 -5.22 7.26
CA TYR A 4 -11.42 -6.52 6.83
C TYR A 4 -10.38 -6.29 5.73
N CYS A 5 -9.21 -6.92 5.86
CA CYS A 5 -8.06 -6.68 5.01
C CYS A 5 -7.54 -8.00 4.43
N ASP A 6 -7.49 -8.10 3.10
CA ASP A 6 -6.69 -9.07 2.34
C ASP A 6 -5.49 -8.30 1.77
N ASP A 7 -4.33 -8.43 2.40
CA ASP A 7 -3.09 -7.71 2.11
C ASP A 7 -2.14 -8.50 1.20
N GLY A 8 -2.66 -9.15 0.16
CA GLY A 8 -1.83 -9.86 -0.82
C GLY A 8 -0.74 -8.99 -1.46
N SER A 9 0.39 -9.60 -1.81
CA SER A 9 1.61 -8.94 -2.31
C SER A 9 1.46 -8.13 -3.61
N THR A 10 0.37 -8.33 -4.36
CA THR A 10 0.03 -7.51 -5.53
C THR A 10 -0.93 -6.37 -5.18
N ASN A 11 -1.96 -6.66 -4.40
CA ASN A 11 -3.03 -5.72 -4.06
C ASN A 11 -3.54 -5.99 -2.66
N VAL A 12 -3.70 -4.89 -1.91
CA VAL A 12 -4.44 -4.84 -0.66
C VAL A 12 -5.91 -4.55 -0.98
N LYS A 13 -6.82 -5.38 -0.48
CA LYS A 13 -8.27 -5.19 -0.60
C LYS A 13 -8.85 -5.01 0.78
N LEU A 14 -9.67 -3.98 0.92
CA LEU A 14 -10.34 -3.60 2.14
C LEU A 14 -11.84 -3.74 1.95
N ALA A 15 -12.52 -4.21 2.99
CA ALA A 15 -13.97 -4.17 3.09
C ALA A 15 -14.37 -3.71 4.50
N TRP A 16 -15.40 -2.88 4.60
CA TRP A 16 -15.96 -2.46 5.88
C TRP A 16 -17.42 -2.10 5.71
N PHE A 17 -18.16 -2.06 6.82
CA PHE A 17 -19.51 -1.51 6.82
C PHE A 17 -19.47 -0.06 7.32
N GLU A 18 -20.14 0.82 6.60
CA GLU A 18 -20.46 2.18 7.03
C GLU A 18 -21.99 2.27 7.19
N GLY A 19 -22.46 2.14 8.44
CA GLY A 19 -23.87 1.84 8.70
C GLY A 19 -24.22 0.44 8.19
N ASP A 20 -25.26 0.35 7.36
CA ASP A 20 -25.69 -0.89 6.70
C ASP A 20 -25.09 -1.05 5.28
N GLU A 21 -24.25 -0.11 4.84
CA GLU A 21 -23.64 -0.15 3.49
C GLU A 21 -22.26 -0.82 3.51
N LEU A 22 -22.09 -1.84 2.66
CA LEU A 22 -20.80 -2.47 2.42
C LEU A 22 -19.94 -1.59 1.52
N GLN A 23 -18.81 -1.14 2.04
CA GLN A 23 -17.78 -0.41 1.32
C GLN A 23 -16.62 -1.35 0.96
N THR A 24 -16.00 -1.11 -0.20
CA THR A 24 -14.80 -1.86 -0.63
C THR A 24 -13.75 -0.92 -1.22
N ARG A 25 -12.48 -1.28 -1.09
CA ARG A 25 -11.37 -0.56 -1.71
C ARG A 25 -10.27 -1.52 -2.15
N VAL A 26 -9.66 -1.26 -3.29
CA VAL A 26 -8.47 -1.98 -3.75
C VAL A 26 -7.33 -0.98 -3.92
N SER A 27 -6.15 -1.34 -3.43
CA SER A 27 -4.91 -0.58 -3.60
C SER A 27 -3.79 -1.49 -4.07
N ALA A 28 -3.04 -1.05 -5.06
CA ALA A 28 -1.82 -1.73 -5.49
C ALA A 28 -0.75 -1.64 -4.40
N ASN A 29 -0.04 -2.75 -4.18
CA ASN A 29 1.16 -2.79 -3.35
C ASN A 29 2.36 -2.28 -4.16
N SER A 30 2.42 -0.95 -4.32
CA SER A 30 3.33 -0.28 -5.24
C SER A 30 4.11 0.81 -4.50
N PHE A 31 5.08 0.37 -3.72
CA PHE A 31 5.95 1.24 -2.93
C PHE A 31 7.39 1.17 -3.45
N ARG A 32 8.11 2.28 -3.29
CA ARG A 32 9.55 2.35 -3.52
C ARG A 32 10.27 2.81 -2.25
N HIS A 33 11.52 2.41 -2.08
CA HIS A 33 12.35 2.92 -0.98
C HIS A 33 12.71 4.40 -1.18
N GLY A 34 12.84 5.10 -0.05
CA GLY A 34 13.12 6.54 0.00
C GLY A 34 11.87 7.40 -0.10
N TRP A 35 12.06 8.71 0.08
CA TRP A 35 11.02 9.71 -0.10
C TRP A 35 11.06 10.32 -1.50
N LYS A 36 9.89 10.73 -1.98
CA LYS A 36 9.73 11.54 -3.19
C LYS A 36 9.44 12.99 -2.80
N VAL A 37 10.01 13.93 -3.56
CA VAL A 37 9.61 15.34 -3.48
C VAL A 37 8.30 15.52 -4.24
N ALA A 38 7.34 16.21 -3.63
CA ALA A 38 6.05 16.44 -4.27
C ALA A 38 6.21 17.18 -5.60
N GLU A 39 5.52 16.67 -6.62
CA GLU A 39 5.35 17.38 -7.88
C GLU A 39 4.20 18.39 -7.71
N PHE A 40 4.31 19.55 -8.35
CA PHE A 40 3.40 20.69 -8.17
C PHE A 40 1.90 20.38 -8.37
N SER A 41 1.54 19.26 -9.02
CA SER A 41 0.17 18.87 -9.36
C SER A 41 -0.31 17.56 -8.73
N ALA A 42 0.54 16.82 -8.00
CA ALA A 42 0.20 15.50 -7.48
C ALA A 42 0.52 15.35 -6.00
N ALA A 43 -0.48 14.90 -5.23
CA ALA A 43 -0.27 14.50 -3.85
C ALA A 43 0.78 13.40 -3.78
N THR A 44 1.79 13.60 -2.93
CA THR A 44 2.86 12.62 -2.71
C THR A 44 2.71 12.04 -1.32
N PHE A 45 2.69 10.72 -1.25
CA PHE A 45 2.47 9.97 -0.01
C PHE A 45 3.79 9.33 0.42
N ASN A 46 4.50 10.00 1.32
CA ASN A 46 5.75 9.54 1.93
C ASN A 46 5.45 8.91 3.31
N TYR A 47 6.07 7.77 3.58
CA TYR A 47 5.91 7.00 4.81
C TYR A 47 7.28 6.71 5.44
N GLN A 48 7.29 6.49 6.76
CA GLN A 48 8.45 6.00 7.49
C GLN A 48 8.00 4.89 8.44
N VAL A 49 8.66 3.73 8.37
CA VAL A 49 8.43 2.56 9.24
C VAL A 49 9.77 2.22 9.89
N GLY A 50 9.89 2.41 11.20
CA GLY A 50 11.19 2.36 11.87
C GLY A 50 12.18 3.39 11.29
N THR A 51 13.31 2.89 10.77
CA THR A 51 14.33 3.70 10.06
C THR A 51 14.14 3.71 8.54
N LEU A 52 13.25 2.87 8.02
CA LEU A 52 13.02 2.69 6.59
C LEU A 52 12.03 3.76 6.09
N LYS A 53 12.32 4.28 4.89
CA LYS A 53 11.52 5.31 4.22
C LYS A 53 10.91 4.72 2.96
N TYR A 54 9.64 5.04 2.71
CA TYR A 54 8.90 4.57 1.55
C TYR A 54 8.10 5.70 0.91
N THR A 55 7.82 5.58 -0.38
CA THR A 55 6.84 6.41 -1.09
C THR A 55 5.90 5.50 -1.88
N TRP A 56 4.60 5.82 -1.88
CA TRP A 56 3.68 5.22 -2.84
C TRP A 56 3.93 5.75 -4.25
N ASP A 57 4.03 4.86 -5.23
CA ASP A 57 4.30 5.21 -6.63
C ASP A 57 3.40 4.39 -7.56
N SER A 58 2.51 5.07 -8.30
CA SER A 58 1.52 4.42 -9.17
C SER A 58 2.13 3.67 -10.36
N VAL A 59 3.39 3.92 -10.68
CA VAL A 59 4.11 3.31 -11.81
C VAL A 59 5.32 2.49 -11.38
N SER A 60 5.42 2.14 -10.08
CA SER A 60 6.55 1.34 -9.59
C SER A 60 6.64 0.03 -10.36
N ARG A 61 7.81 -0.18 -10.98
CA ARG A 61 8.16 -1.47 -11.61
C ARG A 61 8.51 -2.53 -10.57
N ASP A 62 8.67 -2.12 -9.32
CA ASP A 62 8.94 -3.00 -8.19
C ASP A 62 7.66 -3.67 -7.66
N ALA A 63 6.52 -3.53 -8.37
CA ALA A 63 5.33 -4.32 -8.13
C ALA A 63 5.74 -5.81 -8.06
N ILE A 64 5.75 -6.33 -6.83
CA ILE A 64 6.42 -7.59 -6.51
C ILE A 64 5.74 -8.71 -7.31
N PRO A 65 6.49 -9.51 -8.10
CA PRO A 65 5.94 -10.68 -8.77
C PRO A 65 5.23 -11.59 -7.76
N THR A 66 4.10 -12.15 -8.17
CA THR A 66 3.26 -13.00 -7.32
C THR A 66 4.06 -14.19 -6.74
N THR A 67 3.71 -14.57 -5.50
CA THR A 67 4.35 -15.62 -4.66
C THR A 67 5.56 -15.17 -3.82
N ASN A 68 5.58 -13.92 -3.36
CA ASN A 68 6.51 -13.51 -2.31
C ASN A 68 5.92 -13.78 -0.91
N VAL A 69 6.33 -14.88 -0.26
CA VAL A 69 5.95 -15.19 1.13
C VAL A 69 6.63 -14.24 2.12
N GLU A 70 7.87 -13.81 1.82
CA GLU A 70 8.62 -12.88 2.68
C GLU A 70 7.91 -11.53 2.80
N TYR A 71 7.18 -11.11 1.76
CA TYR A 71 6.37 -9.89 1.80
C TYR A 71 5.38 -9.86 2.98
N GLN A 72 4.76 -10.99 3.33
CA GLN A 72 3.77 -11.05 4.41
C GLN A 72 4.37 -10.81 5.80
N TYR A 73 5.68 -11.00 5.93
CA TYR A 73 6.41 -10.84 7.19
C TYR A 73 7.47 -9.74 7.11
N GLY A 74 7.47 -8.97 6.01
CA GLY A 74 8.49 -7.97 5.72
C GLY A 74 8.33 -6.67 6.50
N ASP A 75 9.37 -5.84 6.40
CA ASP A 75 9.53 -4.47 6.93
C ASP A 75 9.73 -4.33 8.46
N LEU A 76 10.12 -5.41 9.14
CA LEU A 76 10.71 -5.47 10.49
C LEU A 76 11.94 -6.38 10.54
#